data_AF-A0A6L3JQD5-F1
#
_entry.id   AF-A0A6L3JQD5-F1
#
_cell.length_a   1.000
_cell.length_b   1.000
_cell.length_c   1.000
_cell.angle_alpha   90.00
_cell.angle_beta   90.00
_cell.angle_gamma   90.00
#
_symmetry.space_group_name_H-M   'P 1'
#
loop_
_entity.id
_entity.type
_entity.pdbx_description
1 polymer ?
#
loop_
_entity_poly.entity_id
_entity_poly.type
_entity_poly.pdbx_seq_one_letter_code
_entity_poly.pdbx_strand_id
1 'polypeptide(L)'
;SLGFTGFESHDGTSTLSFGFPYREAPKTYIRKLTLAPEVTSFQYLKKGETVLLTWEFIEGQATDYSDFICHTWEYCYDTYRPQPVKIPFSPEEIKGVLSNYFVESFVGDKALAYYSSPEMKVAACANMNVAEIGFVGRVLLNAFNAWEFGNENGRDDLAASSKKIFDSYLENGFTETGYLREWVNLENDSDVKEERPVHSIRRQSEGIYAMFHYLNYEQKYKRHHPDWEQRLKKMLDMFLQLQNPDGSFPRKFHDDFTVVDGSGGSTPSATLPLVMGYKYFKDKRYLASAKHTVEYLEKELISKSDYFSSTLDANCEDKEASLYASTAAYYLALATKGAERAHYAGLARKAAYFALSWYYTWDVPFAPGQMLGDLELKTRGWGNVSVENNHIDVFIFDFADVLNWLAKEYNEKRFSDFSQVISTSMRQLLPYEGHRCGIAKTGYYPEVVQHTNWDYGKNGKGYYNDI
;
A
#
# COMPACT_ATOMS: atom_id res chain seq x y z
N SER A 1 2.19 10.70 26.71
CA SER A 1 0.96 11.36 26.24
C SER A 1 1.36 12.69 25.65
N LEU A 2 1.11 12.91 24.36
CA LEU A 2 1.55 14.11 23.62
C LEU A 2 0.61 15.32 23.81
N GLY A 3 -0.41 15.21 24.68
CA GLY A 3 -1.44 16.23 24.83
C GLY A 3 -2.59 16.05 23.83
N PHE A 4 -3.34 17.11 23.58
CA PHE A 4 -4.41 17.18 22.57
C PHE A 4 -4.26 18.44 21.71
N THR A 5 -4.87 18.40 20.53
CA THR A 5 -5.08 19.56 19.66
C THR A 5 -6.39 19.35 18.89
N GLY A 6 -7.15 20.41 18.65
CA GLY A 6 -8.42 20.35 17.93
C GLY A 6 -9.11 21.71 17.88
N PHE A 7 -10.26 21.77 17.22
CA PHE A 7 -11.09 22.97 17.18
C PHE A 7 -12.30 22.81 18.11
N GLU A 8 -12.63 23.85 18.88
CA GLU A 8 -13.85 23.91 19.67
C GLU A 8 -14.57 25.26 19.52
N SER A 9 -15.87 25.28 19.83
CA SER A 9 -16.67 26.51 19.83
C SER A 9 -16.63 27.14 21.21
N HIS A 10 -16.10 28.36 21.29
CA HIS A 10 -16.11 29.19 22.49
C HIS A 10 -16.93 30.44 22.20
N ASP A 11 -18.09 30.58 22.86
CA ASP A 11 -19.04 31.68 22.65
C ASP A 11 -19.43 31.90 21.18
N GLY A 12 -19.56 30.81 20.41
CA GLY A 12 -19.90 30.86 18.98
C GLY A 12 -18.72 31.18 18.05
N THR A 13 -17.49 31.28 18.59
CA THR A 13 -16.26 31.47 17.83
C THR A 13 -15.48 30.15 17.75
N SER A 14 -15.04 29.76 16.56
CA SER A 14 -14.11 28.63 16.41
C SER A 14 -12.75 28.97 16.98
N THR A 15 -12.27 28.17 17.93
CA THR A 15 -11.00 28.34 18.60
C THR A 15 -10.14 27.09 18.44
N LEU A 16 -8.83 27.28 18.28
CA LEU A 16 -7.86 26.18 18.34
C LEU A 16 -7.58 25.89 19.81
N SER A 17 -7.93 24.67 20.24
CA SER A 17 -7.71 24.20 21.60
C SER A 17 -6.68 23.09 21.61
N PHE A 18 -5.68 23.28 22.44
CA PHE A 18 -4.58 22.34 22.60
C PHE A 18 -4.14 22.36 24.07
N GLY A 19 -3.53 21.28 24.53
CA GLY A 19 -3.11 21.21 25.92
C GLY A 19 -2.65 19.84 26.35
N PHE A 20 -2.50 19.68 27.65
CA PHE A 20 -2.07 18.45 28.31
C PHE A 20 -2.86 18.28 29.62
N PRO A 21 -3.26 17.07 30.02
CA PRO A 21 -2.98 15.75 29.43
C PRO A 21 -3.76 15.50 28.13
N TYR A 22 -3.56 14.35 27.46
CA TYR A 22 -4.37 13.96 26.31
C TYR A 22 -5.86 13.98 26.65
N ARG A 23 -6.65 14.55 25.74
CA ARG A 23 -8.11 14.60 25.78
C ARG A 23 -8.65 14.49 24.36
N GLU A 24 -9.70 13.69 24.18
CA GLU A 24 -10.50 13.66 22.95
C GLU A 24 -11.96 13.87 23.36
N ALA A 25 -12.53 15.00 22.95
CA ALA A 25 -13.83 15.48 23.39
C ALA A 25 -14.56 16.22 22.26
N PRO A 26 -15.91 16.26 22.25
CA PRO A 26 -16.83 15.69 23.26
C PRO A 26 -17.05 14.18 23.12
N LYS A 27 -16.48 13.57 22.08
CA LYS A 27 -16.55 12.14 21.77
C LYS A 27 -15.17 11.67 21.31
N THR A 28 -14.96 10.36 21.36
CA THR A 28 -13.78 9.70 20.80
C THR A 28 -14.17 8.77 19.67
N TYR A 29 -13.37 8.74 18.60
CA TYR A 29 -13.53 7.77 17.53
C TYR A 29 -12.81 6.48 17.92
N ILE A 30 -13.58 5.44 18.23
CA ILE A 30 -13.02 4.12 18.53
C ILE A 30 -12.97 3.23 17.29
N ARG A 31 -13.90 3.37 16.35
CA ARG A 31 -13.89 2.67 15.06
C ARG A 31 -14.84 3.32 14.08
N LYS A 32 -14.86 2.80 12.85
CA LYS A 32 -15.73 3.26 11.76
C LYS A 32 -17.16 3.47 12.25
N LEU A 33 -17.65 4.70 12.07
CA LEU A 33 -19.01 5.14 12.42
C LEU A 33 -19.42 4.91 13.89
N THR A 34 -18.46 4.71 14.80
CA THR A 34 -18.73 4.44 16.21
C THR A 34 -18.01 5.47 17.08
N LEU A 35 -18.80 6.28 17.76
CA LEU A 35 -18.32 7.24 18.76
C LEU A 35 -18.46 6.66 20.17
N ALA A 36 -17.45 6.86 21.01
CA ALA A 36 -17.50 6.62 22.44
C ALA A 36 -17.54 7.96 23.23
N PRO A 37 -17.83 7.92 24.55
CA PRO A 37 -17.71 9.09 25.42
C PRO A 37 -16.31 9.72 25.36
N GLU A 38 -16.18 11.00 25.71
CA GLU A 38 -14.87 11.65 25.79
C GLU A 38 -13.87 10.87 26.65
N VAL A 39 -12.60 10.93 26.28
CA VAL A 39 -11.51 10.23 26.97
C VAL A 39 -10.44 11.20 27.40
N THR A 40 -9.86 10.97 28.57
CA THR A 40 -8.68 11.68 29.07
C THR A 40 -7.63 10.66 29.50
N SER A 41 -6.37 10.86 29.11
CA SER A 41 -5.26 9.96 29.47
C SER A 41 -4.05 10.73 29.98
N PHE A 42 -3.67 10.42 31.22
CA PHE A 42 -2.58 11.06 31.95
C PHE A 42 -1.23 10.42 31.65
N GLN A 43 -0.16 11.22 31.70
CA GLN A 43 1.21 10.72 31.69
C GLN A 43 1.58 10.27 33.11
N TYR A 44 2.16 9.08 33.24
CA TYR A 44 2.75 8.66 34.49
C TYR A 44 3.99 9.52 34.82
N LEU A 45 4.03 10.04 36.03
CA LEU A 45 5.13 10.84 36.58
C LEU A 45 5.47 10.34 37.99
N LYS A 46 6.72 9.96 38.24
CA LYS A 46 7.14 9.49 39.56
C LYS A 46 7.23 10.66 40.53
N LYS A 47 7.10 10.36 41.82
CA LYS A 47 7.28 11.36 42.89
C LYS A 47 8.65 12.02 42.75
N GLY A 48 8.65 13.36 42.61
CA GLY A 48 9.87 14.16 42.47
C GLY A 48 10.32 14.41 41.03
N GLU A 49 9.71 13.77 40.03
CA GLU A 49 9.96 14.10 38.62
C GLU A 49 9.24 15.40 38.23
N THR A 50 9.83 16.13 37.29
CA THR A 50 9.25 17.35 36.70
C THR A 50 9.22 17.19 35.18
N VAL A 51 8.14 17.64 34.55
CA VAL A 51 8.00 17.67 33.09
C VAL A 51 7.83 19.13 32.65
N LEU A 52 8.63 19.54 31.67
CA LEU A 52 8.46 20.79 30.96
C LEU A 52 7.62 20.53 29.71
N LEU A 53 6.56 21.33 29.51
CA LEU A 53 5.75 21.32 28.32
C LEU A 53 6.02 22.61 27.54
N THR A 54 6.26 22.49 26.24
CA THR A 54 6.52 23.61 25.34
C THR A 54 5.58 23.48 24.15
N TRP A 55 4.86 24.56 23.85
CA TRP A 55 4.01 24.67 22.67
C TRP A 55 4.66 25.66 21.71
N GLU A 56 4.75 25.28 20.44
CA GLU A 56 5.27 26.10 19.36
C GLU A 56 4.15 26.41 18.38
N PHE A 57 4.00 27.68 18.04
CA PHE A 57 3.05 28.16 17.05
C PHE A 57 3.82 28.70 15.87
N ILE A 58 3.55 28.14 14.71
CA ILE A 58 4.17 28.56 13.45
C ILE A 58 3.08 29.12 12.57
N GLU A 59 3.24 30.38 12.20
CA GLU A 59 2.41 31.04 11.21
C GLU A 59 3.16 31.03 9.87
N GLY A 60 2.46 30.73 8.79
CA GLY A 60 3.02 30.68 7.45
C GLY A 60 1.95 30.92 6.39
N GLN A 61 2.40 31.10 5.16
CA GLN A 61 1.54 31.20 3.98
C GLN A 61 1.87 30.05 3.03
N ALA A 62 0.83 29.48 2.42
CA ALA A 62 0.94 28.46 1.40
C ALA A 62 0.09 28.86 0.20
N THR A 63 0.55 28.53 -1.00
CA THR A 63 -0.16 28.87 -2.25
C THR A 63 -1.39 27.99 -2.50
N ASP A 64 -1.34 26.74 -2.06
CA ASP A 64 -2.46 25.80 -2.04
C ASP A 64 -2.27 24.78 -0.88
N TYR A 65 -3.21 23.84 -0.74
CA TYR A 65 -3.14 22.83 0.33
C TYR A 65 -1.95 21.87 0.18
N SER A 66 -1.53 21.54 -1.05
CA SER A 66 -0.36 20.69 -1.27
C SER A 66 0.94 21.40 -0.89
N ASP A 67 1.05 22.70 -1.16
CA ASP A 67 2.16 23.54 -0.73
C ASP A 67 2.23 23.61 0.80
N PHE A 68 1.08 23.71 1.47
CA PHE A 68 0.98 23.62 2.93
C PHE A 68 1.48 22.27 3.46
N ILE A 69 1.07 21.16 2.84
CA ILE A 69 1.51 19.81 3.22
C ILE A 69 3.02 19.65 3.01
N CYS A 70 3.57 20.16 1.91
CA CYS A 70 5.00 20.17 1.63
C CYS A 70 5.79 20.86 2.75
N HIS A 71 5.46 22.12 3.05
CA HIS A 71 6.13 22.90 4.10
C HIS A 71 5.99 22.25 5.48
N THR A 72 4.80 21.74 5.80
CA THR A 72 4.53 21.06 7.08
C THR A 72 5.37 19.79 7.22
N TRP A 73 5.45 18.98 6.17
CA TRP A 73 6.24 17.76 6.19
C TRP A 73 7.74 18.05 6.31
N GLU A 74 8.25 19.02 5.55
CA GLU A 74 9.66 19.44 5.61
C GLU A 74 10.03 19.94 7.01
N TYR A 75 9.16 20.78 7.60
CA TYR A 75 9.32 21.23 8.98
C TYR A 75 9.37 20.05 9.97
N CYS A 76 8.41 19.13 9.90
CA CYS A 76 8.38 17.95 10.77
C CYS A 76 9.64 17.08 10.58
N TYR A 77 10.07 16.85 9.34
CA TYR A 77 11.28 16.09 9.04
C TYR A 77 12.53 16.77 9.63
N ASP A 78 12.70 18.07 9.43
CA ASP A 78 13.88 18.81 9.89
C ASP A 78 13.93 18.96 11.41
N THR A 79 12.75 18.97 12.06
CA THR A 79 12.59 19.02 13.52
C THR A 79 12.90 17.67 14.16
N TYR A 80 12.26 16.60 13.69
CA TYR A 80 12.40 15.27 14.31
C TYR A 80 13.65 14.51 13.83
N ARG A 81 14.17 14.85 12.64
CA ARG A 81 15.37 14.25 12.01
C ARG A 81 15.36 12.72 12.11
N PRO A 82 14.32 12.05 11.58
CA PRO A 82 14.15 10.61 11.76
C PRO A 82 15.38 9.86 11.25
N GLN A 83 15.90 8.96 12.08
CA GLN A 83 17.07 8.14 11.76
C GLN A 83 16.65 6.72 11.37
N PRO A 84 17.34 6.06 10.43
CA PRO A 84 17.11 4.65 10.15
C PRO A 84 17.16 3.79 11.41
N VAL A 85 16.38 2.71 11.41
CA VAL A 85 16.42 1.72 12.50
C VAL A 85 17.56 0.75 12.23
N LYS A 86 18.31 0.38 13.28
CA LYS A 86 19.37 -0.61 13.15
C LYS A 86 18.74 -2.00 13.01
N ILE A 87 18.90 -2.61 11.85
CA ILE A 87 18.43 -3.97 11.56
C ILE A 87 19.64 -4.90 11.54
N PRO A 88 19.64 -6.01 12.30
CA PRO A 88 20.79 -6.91 12.39
C PRO A 88 20.91 -7.88 11.21
N PHE A 89 20.05 -7.76 10.20
CA PHE A 89 19.95 -8.68 9.07
C PHE A 89 20.27 -8.00 7.73
N SER A 90 20.92 -8.75 6.84
CA SER A 90 21.09 -8.37 5.44
C SER A 90 19.77 -8.52 4.67
N PRO A 91 19.61 -7.83 3.52
CA PRO A 91 18.47 -8.05 2.64
C PRO A 91 18.27 -9.51 2.23
N GLU A 92 19.36 -10.25 2.01
CA GLU A 92 19.34 -11.67 1.63
C GLU A 92 18.80 -12.54 2.78
N GLU A 93 19.24 -12.28 4.03
CA GLU A 93 18.72 -12.98 5.21
C GLU A 93 17.23 -12.73 5.41
N ILE A 94 16.80 -11.47 5.25
CA ILE A 94 15.38 -11.08 5.33
C ILE A 94 14.56 -11.84 4.27
N LYS A 95 15.01 -11.83 3.01
CA LYS A 95 14.36 -12.57 1.92
C LYS A 95 14.31 -14.07 2.21
N GLY A 96 15.38 -14.63 2.78
CA GLY A 96 15.44 -16.02 3.22
C GLY A 96 14.33 -16.36 4.22
N VAL A 97 14.17 -15.54 5.26
CA VAL A 97 13.09 -15.70 6.27
C VAL A 97 11.71 -15.56 5.64
N LEU A 98 11.48 -14.50 4.85
CA LEU A 98 10.19 -14.24 4.20
C LEU A 98 9.84 -15.34 3.20
N SER A 99 10.81 -15.99 2.55
CA SER A 99 10.55 -17.07 1.59
C SER A 99 9.84 -18.27 2.22
N ASN A 100 9.91 -18.44 3.55
CA ASN A 100 9.18 -19.50 4.26
C ASN A 100 7.67 -19.35 4.13
N TYR A 101 7.16 -18.11 3.98
CA TYR A 101 5.75 -17.86 3.71
C TYR A 101 5.30 -18.60 2.44
N PHE A 102 6.07 -18.56 1.36
CA PHE A 102 5.71 -19.23 0.10
C PHE A 102 5.65 -20.75 0.23
N VAL A 103 6.46 -21.34 1.11
CA VAL A 103 6.41 -22.80 1.36
C VAL A 103 5.15 -23.17 2.14
N GLU A 104 4.95 -22.52 3.29
CA GLU A 104 3.91 -22.87 4.25
C GLU A 104 2.49 -22.47 3.78
N SER A 105 2.39 -21.40 2.99
CA SER A 105 1.10 -20.86 2.52
C SER A 105 0.64 -21.45 1.20
N PHE A 106 1.44 -22.29 0.55
CA PHE A 106 1.10 -22.81 -0.78
C PHE A 106 -0.09 -23.78 -0.73
N VAL A 107 -1.09 -23.50 -1.55
CA VAL A 107 -2.24 -24.37 -1.81
C VAL A 107 -2.21 -24.73 -3.29
N GLY A 108 -1.95 -26.01 -3.59
CA GLY A 108 -1.74 -26.49 -4.95
C GLY A 108 -2.73 -27.56 -5.41
N ASP A 109 -3.64 -28.00 -4.57
CA ASP A 109 -4.62 -29.07 -4.86
C ASP A 109 -5.98 -28.54 -5.34
N LYS A 110 -6.05 -27.25 -5.67
CA LYS A 110 -7.25 -26.54 -6.14
C LYS A 110 -7.14 -26.19 -7.63
N ALA A 111 -8.28 -25.84 -8.24
CA ALA A 111 -8.35 -25.44 -9.65
C ALA A 111 -7.50 -24.20 -9.99
N LEU A 112 -7.30 -23.30 -9.02
CA LEU A 112 -6.27 -22.27 -9.04
C LEU A 112 -5.31 -22.56 -7.89
N ALA A 113 -4.02 -22.68 -8.19
CA ALA A 113 -3.00 -22.74 -7.16
C ALA A 113 -2.64 -21.32 -6.70
N TYR A 114 -2.32 -21.15 -5.41
CA TYR A 114 -2.06 -19.84 -4.81
C TYR A 114 -1.22 -19.93 -3.54
N TYR A 115 -0.72 -18.78 -3.09
CA TYR A 115 -0.24 -18.59 -1.73
C TYR A 115 -1.35 -17.96 -0.91
N SER A 116 -1.74 -18.63 0.18
CA SER A 116 -2.85 -18.19 1.02
C SER A 116 -2.50 -16.90 1.77
N SER A 117 -3.39 -15.90 1.74
CA SER A 117 -3.19 -14.60 2.39
C SER A 117 -4.50 -13.99 2.89
N PRO A 118 -5.56 -13.81 2.06
CA PRO A 118 -6.76 -13.11 2.51
C PRO A 118 -7.40 -13.80 3.71
N GLU A 119 -7.87 -13.00 4.67
CA GLU A 119 -8.56 -13.47 5.89
C GLU A 119 -7.71 -14.28 6.88
N MET A 120 -6.42 -14.44 6.61
CA MET A 120 -5.52 -15.19 7.48
C MET A 120 -5.38 -14.55 8.86
N LYS A 121 -5.38 -15.38 9.90
CA LYS A 121 -5.25 -14.94 11.31
C LYS A 121 -3.83 -15.11 11.81
N VAL A 122 -3.26 -14.06 12.42
CA VAL A 122 -1.86 -14.07 12.91
C VAL A 122 -1.63 -15.13 14.00
N ALA A 123 -2.66 -15.43 14.81
CA ALA A 123 -2.68 -16.49 15.82
C ALA A 123 -2.37 -17.90 15.30
N ALA A 124 -2.72 -18.20 14.04
CA ALA A 124 -2.66 -19.55 13.48
C ALA A 124 -1.87 -19.64 12.17
N CYS A 125 -1.86 -18.57 11.36
CA CYS A 125 -1.33 -18.57 10.00
C CYS A 125 -1.84 -19.78 9.18
N ALA A 126 -3.12 -20.10 9.35
CA ALA A 126 -3.76 -21.22 8.66
C ALA A 126 -4.05 -20.86 7.21
N ASN A 127 -3.94 -21.84 6.32
CA ASN A 127 -4.29 -21.65 4.91
C ASN A 127 -5.81 -21.50 4.79
N MET A 128 -6.20 -20.38 4.21
CA MET A 128 -7.56 -20.01 3.82
C MET A 128 -7.84 -20.44 2.38
N ASN A 129 -9.12 -20.55 2.03
CA ASN A 129 -9.58 -21.03 0.72
C ASN A 129 -9.64 -19.94 -0.37
N VAL A 130 -9.08 -18.76 -0.14
CA VAL A 130 -9.27 -17.59 -1.01
C VAL A 130 -8.01 -17.31 -1.82
N ALA A 131 -8.15 -17.32 -3.15
CA ALA A 131 -7.14 -16.83 -4.09
C ALA A 131 -7.50 -15.41 -4.56
N GLU A 132 -6.56 -14.46 -4.48
CA GLU A 132 -6.78 -13.07 -4.87
C GLU A 132 -5.58 -12.49 -5.65
N ILE A 133 -5.81 -11.95 -6.85
CA ILE A 133 -4.71 -11.53 -7.77
C ILE A 133 -4.03 -10.21 -7.41
N GLY A 134 -4.72 -9.36 -6.65
CA GLY A 134 -4.26 -8.04 -6.24
C GLY A 134 -4.57 -7.81 -4.76
N PHE A 135 -4.60 -6.55 -4.33
CA PHE A 135 -4.86 -6.12 -2.96
C PHE A 135 -3.98 -6.85 -1.93
N VAL A 136 -4.54 -7.70 -1.06
CA VAL A 136 -3.80 -8.41 -0.01
C VAL A 136 -3.28 -9.77 -0.48
N GLY A 137 -3.93 -10.40 -1.47
CA GLY A 137 -3.53 -11.71 -1.98
C GLY A 137 -2.32 -11.66 -2.90
N ARG A 138 -2.36 -10.76 -3.91
CA ARG A 138 -1.28 -10.54 -4.89
C ARG A 138 -0.68 -11.83 -5.47
N VAL A 139 -1.50 -12.86 -5.70
CA VAL A 139 -1.04 -14.22 -5.98
C VAL A 139 -0.01 -14.29 -7.11
N LEU A 140 -0.22 -13.56 -8.21
CA LEU A 140 0.71 -13.55 -9.34
C LEU A 140 2.03 -12.82 -9.04
N LEU A 141 2.00 -11.76 -8.23
CA LEU A 141 3.22 -11.05 -7.83
C LEU A 141 4.04 -11.89 -6.84
N ASN A 142 3.36 -12.55 -5.90
CA ASN A 142 3.99 -13.47 -4.96
C ASN A 142 4.57 -14.70 -5.69
N ALA A 143 3.86 -15.24 -6.69
CA ALA A 143 4.40 -16.27 -7.59
C ALA A 143 5.66 -15.80 -8.31
N PHE A 144 5.67 -14.57 -8.82
CA PHE A 144 6.87 -14.00 -9.42
C PHE A 144 8.02 -13.85 -8.42
N ASN A 145 7.78 -13.30 -7.23
CA ASN A 145 8.81 -13.12 -6.20
C ASN A 145 9.42 -14.47 -5.76
N ALA A 146 8.57 -15.49 -5.56
CA ALA A 146 9.02 -16.85 -5.25
C ALA A 146 9.77 -17.50 -6.43
N TRP A 147 9.38 -17.20 -7.68
CA TRP A 147 10.06 -17.70 -8.88
C TRP A 147 11.45 -17.08 -9.05
N GLU A 148 11.57 -15.76 -8.94
CA GLU A 148 12.86 -15.06 -9.03
C GLU A 148 13.79 -15.53 -7.91
N PHE A 149 13.35 -15.41 -6.65
CA PHE A 149 14.15 -15.83 -5.51
C PHE A 149 14.50 -17.32 -5.55
N GLY A 150 13.54 -18.16 -5.95
CA GLY A 150 13.69 -19.60 -6.09
C GLY A 150 14.84 -19.98 -7.03
N ASN A 151 14.81 -19.41 -8.24
CA ASN A 151 15.83 -19.65 -9.27
C ASN A 151 17.20 -19.08 -8.89
N GLU A 152 17.25 -17.90 -8.28
CA GLU A 152 18.52 -17.25 -7.90
C GLU A 152 19.23 -17.97 -6.74
N ASN A 153 18.49 -18.72 -5.91
CA ASN A 153 19.01 -19.35 -4.69
C ASN A 153 18.94 -20.88 -4.70
N GLY A 154 18.63 -21.52 -5.83
CA GLY A 154 18.55 -22.98 -5.94
C GLY A 154 17.45 -23.61 -5.09
N ARG A 155 16.32 -22.91 -4.93
CA ARG A 155 15.14 -23.34 -4.17
C ARG A 155 14.07 -23.86 -5.13
N ASP A 156 14.27 -25.12 -5.56
CA ASP A 156 13.41 -25.81 -6.53
C ASP A 156 11.95 -25.93 -6.07
N ASP A 157 11.71 -25.98 -4.76
CA ASP A 157 10.39 -25.99 -4.15
C ASP A 157 9.60 -24.71 -4.49
N LEU A 158 10.24 -23.54 -4.39
CA LEU A 158 9.64 -22.25 -4.71
C LEU A 158 9.42 -22.09 -6.22
N ALA A 159 10.38 -22.53 -7.03
CA ALA A 159 10.24 -22.52 -8.48
C ALA A 159 9.07 -23.42 -8.93
N ALA A 160 8.92 -24.61 -8.34
CA ALA A 160 7.85 -25.55 -8.65
C ALA A 160 6.46 -25.02 -8.24
N SER A 161 6.31 -24.47 -7.03
CA SER A 161 5.04 -23.88 -6.59
C SER A 161 4.64 -22.70 -7.45
N SER A 162 5.58 -21.78 -7.75
CA SER A 162 5.31 -20.64 -8.62
C SER A 162 4.92 -21.04 -10.04
N LYS A 163 5.61 -22.02 -10.63
CA LYS A 163 5.23 -22.55 -11.94
C LYS A 163 3.80 -23.09 -11.93
N LYS A 164 3.44 -23.84 -10.89
CA LYS A 164 2.10 -24.40 -10.74
C LYS A 164 1.02 -23.32 -10.61
N ILE A 165 1.31 -22.21 -9.93
CA ILE A 165 0.43 -21.03 -9.89
C ILE A 165 0.24 -20.47 -11.30
N PHE A 166 1.31 -20.14 -12.01
CA PHE A 166 1.21 -19.58 -13.36
C PHE A 166 0.45 -20.50 -14.34
N ASP A 167 0.75 -21.81 -14.31
CA ASP A 167 0.07 -22.80 -15.17
C ASP A 167 -1.44 -22.85 -14.85
N SER A 168 -1.81 -22.91 -13.56
CA SER A 168 -3.23 -22.98 -13.16
C SER A 168 -4.00 -21.71 -13.55
N TYR A 169 -3.36 -20.54 -13.53
CA TYR A 169 -3.99 -19.28 -13.94
C TYR A 169 -4.12 -19.16 -15.47
N LEU A 170 -3.18 -19.70 -16.25
CA LEU A 170 -3.35 -19.81 -17.70
C LEU A 170 -4.55 -20.68 -18.07
N GLU A 171 -4.74 -21.77 -17.33
CA GLU A 171 -5.81 -22.74 -17.57
C GLU A 171 -7.18 -22.22 -17.11
N ASN A 172 -7.26 -21.71 -15.87
CA ASN A 172 -8.54 -21.45 -15.19
C ASN A 172 -8.70 -20.00 -14.71
N GLY A 173 -7.64 -19.19 -14.73
CA GLY A 173 -7.58 -17.88 -14.06
C GLY A 173 -8.25 -16.74 -14.80
N PHE A 174 -8.81 -16.99 -15.99
CA PHE A 174 -9.46 -15.98 -16.81
C PHE A 174 -10.97 -16.24 -16.96
N THR A 175 -11.73 -15.15 -17.04
CA THR A 175 -13.13 -15.19 -17.51
C THR A 175 -13.18 -15.45 -19.02
N GLU A 176 -14.37 -15.77 -19.55
CA GLU A 176 -14.53 -15.98 -20.99
C GLU A 176 -14.24 -14.71 -21.80
N THR A 177 -14.60 -13.54 -21.25
CA THR A 177 -14.28 -12.23 -21.85
C THR A 177 -12.79 -11.91 -21.74
N GLY A 178 -12.08 -12.47 -20.75
CA GLY A 178 -10.62 -12.43 -20.65
C GLY A 178 -10.07 -11.57 -19.53
N TYR A 179 -10.90 -11.15 -18.57
CA TYR A 179 -10.41 -10.55 -17.31
C TYR A 179 -9.85 -11.65 -16.40
N LEU A 180 -8.96 -11.28 -15.48
CA LEU A 180 -8.51 -12.20 -14.45
C LEU A 180 -9.63 -12.39 -13.42
N ARG A 181 -9.80 -13.62 -12.94
CA ARG A 181 -10.65 -13.92 -11.79
C ARG A 181 -9.97 -13.36 -10.56
N GLU A 182 -10.53 -12.28 -9.99
CA GLU A 182 -9.76 -11.45 -9.06
C GLU A 182 -9.81 -11.86 -7.60
N TRP A 183 -10.92 -12.44 -7.15
CA TRP A 183 -11.14 -12.98 -5.82
C TRP A 183 -11.96 -14.25 -5.99
N VAL A 184 -11.44 -15.40 -5.58
CA VAL A 184 -12.10 -16.70 -5.79
C VAL A 184 -12.04 -17.49 -4.48
N ASN A 185 -13.22 -17.82 -3.94
CA ASN A 185 -13.33 -18.79 -2.85
C ASN A 185 -13.30 -20.21 -3.44
N LEU A 186 -12.29 -20.99 -3.07
CA LEU A 186 -12.01 -22.34 -3.54
C LEU A 186 -12.38 -23.40 -2.49
N GLU A 187 -13.43 -23.13 -1.70
CA GLU A 187 -14.06 -24.18 -0.87
C GLU A 187 -14.50 -25.34 -1.77
N ASN A 188 -15.14 -25.05 -2.92
CA ASN A 188 -15.36 -26.00 -4.00
C ASN A 188 -14.71 -25.51 -5.31
N ASP A 189 -14.04 -26.39 -6.05
CA ASP A 189 -13.38 -26.02 -7.31
C ASP A 189 -14.37 -25.57 -8.41
N SER A 190 -15.65 -25.92 -8.28
CA SER A 190 -16.72 -25.40 -9.15
C SER A 190 -16.87 -23.88 -9.07
N ASP A 191 -16.44 -23.29 -7.95
CA ASP A 191 -16.67 -21.88 -7.60
C ASP A 191 -15.69 -20.95 -8.33
N VAL A 192 -14.73 -21.51 -9.10
CA VAL A 192 -13.94 -20.74 -10.07
C VAL A 192 -14.85 -20.01 -11.06
N LYS A 193 -16.05 -20.53 -11.36
CA LYS A 193 -16.99 -19.97 -12.34
C LYS A 193 -18.11 -19.18 -11.67
N GLU A 194 -17.82 -17.95 -11.25
CA GLU A 194 -18.88 -17.00 -10.89
C GLU A 194 -19.76 -16.66 -12.11
N GLU A 195 -21.09 -16.69 -11.96
CA GLU A 195 -22.03 -16.41 -13.05
C GLU A 195 -21.99 -14.95 -13.54
N ARG A 196 -21.64 -14.00 -12.65
CA ARG A 196 -21.56 -12.58 -12.98
C ARG A 196 -20.48 -11.88 -12.14
N PRO A 197 -19.19 -12.08 -12.45
CA PRO A 197 -18.11 -11.53 -11.64
C PRO A 197 -18.14 -10.00 -11.65
N VAL A 198 -17.73 -9.42 -10.52
CA VAL A 198 -17.45 -7.99 -10.39
C VAL A 198 -15.94 -7.83 -10.33
N HIS A 199 -15.39 -7.02 -11.22
CA HIS A 199 -13.98 -6.70 -11.29
C HIS A 199 -13.72 -5.32 -10.70
N SER A 200 -12.51 -5.13 -10.20
CA SER A 200 -11.96 -3.85 -9.79
C SER A 200 -10.77 -3.49 -10.68
N ILE A 201 -10.72 -2.24 -11.14
CA ILE A 201 -9.62 -1.80 -12.01
C ILE A 201 -8.26 -2.00 -11.32
N ARG A 202 -8.20 -1.84 -9.99
CA ARG A 202 -6.98 -2.04 -9.21
C ARG A 202 -6.48 -3.48 -9.26
N ARG A 203 -7.29 -4.48 -8.92
CA ARG A 203 -6.82 -5.89 -8.91
C ARG A 203 -6.44 -6.35 -10.31
N GLN A 204 -7.21 -5.98 -11.33
CA GLN A 204 -6.86 -6.27 -12.72
C GLN A 204 -5.51 -5.65 -13.11
N SER A 205 -5.28 -4.39 -12.71
CA SER A 205 -4.02 -3.68 -12.98
C SER A 205 -2.82 -4.31 -12.26
N GLU A 206 -2.98 -4.67 -10.99
CA GLU A 206 -1.94 -5.33 -10.19
C GLU A 206 -1.59 -6.73 -10.75
N GLY A 207 -2.58 -7.47 -11.25
CA GLY A 207 -2.35 -8.75 -11.94
C GLY A 207 -1.52 -8.57 -13.24
N ILE A 208 -1.87 -7.59 -14.09
CA ILE A 208 -1.11 -7.29 -15.30
C ILE A 208 0.32 -6.83 -14.95
N TYR A 209 0.46 -5.96 -13.95
CA TYR A 209 1.75 -5.48 -13.44
C TYR A 209 2.65 -6.64 -13.01
N ALA A 210 2.12 -7.57 -12.21
CA ALA A 210 2.85 -8.76 -11.77
C ALA A 210 3.35 -9.60 -12.95
N MET A 211 2.48 -9.82 -13.93
CA MET A 211 2.83 -10.61 -15.10
C MET A 211 3.88 -9.93 -15.99
N PHE A 212 3.89 -8.59 -16.09
CA PHE A 212 4.96 -7.92 -16.82
C PHE A 212 6.32 -8.03 -16.13
N HIS A 213 6.37 -8.05 -14.80
CA HIS A 213 7.62 -8.35 -14.07
C HIS A 213 8.11 -9.77 -14.35
N TYR A 214 7.21 -10.75 -14.28
CA TYR A 214 7.52 -12.13 -14.67
C TYR A 214 8.04 -12.23 -16.11
N LEU A 215 7.32 -11.67 -17.09
CA LEU A 215 7.73 -11.72 -18.50
C LEU A 215 9.08 -11.03 -18.74
N ASN A 216 9.32 -9.88 -18.09
CA ASN A 216 10.60 -9.19 -18.17
C ASN A 216 11.75 -10.03 -17.58
N TYR A 217 11.53 -10.70 -16.45
CA TYR A 217 12.50 -11.64 -15.88
C TYR A 217 12.76 -12.81 -16.84
N GLU A 218 11.71 -13.45 -17.35
CA GLU A 218 11.81 -14.58 -18.28
C GLU A 218 12.55 -14.21 -19.57
N GLN A 219 12.35 -13.00 -20.08
CA GLN A 219 13.05 -12.48 -21.25
C GLN A 219 14.56 -12.35 -21.02
N LYS A 220 15.03 -11.98 -19.80
CA LYS A 220 16.47 -11.97 -19.46
C LYS A 220 17.10 -13.35 -19.66
N TYR A 221 16.33 -14.42 -19.48
CA TYR A 221 16.73 -15.81 -19.67
C TYR A 221 16.29 -16.40 -21.02
N LYS A 222 15.81 -15.58 -21.96
CA LYS A 222 15.37 -15.99 -23.29
C LYS A 222 14.24 -17.04 -23.28
N ARG A 223 13.41 -17.03 -22.23
CA ARG A 223 12.18 -17.83 -22.15
C ARG A 223 11.01 -16.98 -22.63
N HIS A 224 10.14 -17.57 -23.43
CA HIS A 224 9.02 -16.89 -24.08
C HIS A 224 7.70 -17.52 -23.65
N HIS A 225 6.70 -16.67 -23.41
CA HIS A 225 5.40 -17.07 -22.88
C HIS A 225 4.27 -16.48 -23.74
N PRO A 226 4.10 -16.97 -24.99
CA PRO A 226 3.19 -16.34 -25.96
C PRO A 226 1.71 -16.35 -25.50
N ASP A 227 1.28 -17.36 -24.75
CA ASP A 227 -0.08 -17.41 -24.22
C ASP A 227 -0.33 -16.29 -23.20
N TRP A 228 0.61 -16.06 -22.28
CA TRP A 228 0.56 -14.93 -21.36
C TRP A 228 0.58 -13.60 -22.11
N GLU A 229 1.48 -13.43 -23.06
CA GLU A 229 1.56 -12.20 -23.87
C GLU A 229 0.23 -11.90 -24.58
N GLN A 230 -0.41 -12.92 -25.16
CA GLN A 230 -1.71 -12.77 -25.82
C GLN A 230 -2.81 -12.37 -24.82
N ARG A 231 -2.86 -12.99 -23.64
CA ARG A 231 -3.83 -12.68 -22.59
C ARG A 231 -3.66 -11.24 -22.07
N LEU A 232 -2.43 -10.83 -21.75
CA LEU A 232 -2.16 -9.47 -21.27
C LEU A 232 -2.49 -8.42 -22.33
N LYS A 233 -2.16 -8.68 -23.59
CA LYS A 233 -2.52 -7.77 -24.68
C LYS A 233 -4.04 -7.61 -24.80
N LYS A 234 -4.80 -8.71 -24.73
CA LYS A 234 -6.27 -8.67 -24.72
C LYS A 234 -6.80 -7.84 -23.56
N MET A 235 -6.26 -8.02 -22.35
CA MET A 235 -6.66 -7.22 -21.19
C MET A 235 -6.38 -5.72 -21.36
N LEU A 236 -5.20 -5.36 -21.86
CA LEU A 236 -4.88 -3.95 -22.14
C LEU A 236 -5.81 -3.37 -23.22
N ASP A 237 -6.15 -4.12 -24.27
CA ASP A 237 -7.11 -3.69 -25.28
C ASP A 237 -8.54 -3.54 -24.71
N MET A 238 -8.90 -4.30 -23.66
CA MET A 238 -10.15 -4.09 -22.91
C MET A 238 -10.08 -2.85 -22.01
N PHE A 239 -8.94 -2.55 -21.39
CA PHE A 239 -8.75 -1.30 -20.64
C PHE A 239 -8.97 -0.08 -21.54
N LEU A 240 -8.48 -0.12 -22.79
CA LEU A 240 -8.73 0.96 -23.75
C LEU A 240 -10.23 1.19 -24.03
N GLN A 241 -11.04 0.13 -23.98
CA GLN A 241 -12.50 0.22 -24.18
C GLN A 241 -13.23 0.68 -22.92
N LEU A 242 -12.71 0.33 -21.74
CA LEU A 242 -13.29 0.67 -20.44
C LEU A 242 -13.01 2.14 -20.03
N GLN A 243 -11.92 2.74 -20.51
CA GLN A 243 -11.51 4.09 -20.10
C GLN A 243 -12.57 5.13 -20.48
N ASN A 244 -12.94 5.97 -19.52
CA ASN A 244 -13.90 7.05 -19.73
C ASN A 244 -13.29 8.19 -20.57
N PRO A 245 -14.13 9.03 -21.21
CA PRO A 245 -13.65 10.17 -22.00
C PRO A 245 -12.81 11.20 -21.22
N ASP A 246 -13.00 11.30 -19.90
CA ASP A 246 -12.22 12.17 -19.02
C ASP A 246 -10.89 11.57 -18.56
N GLY A 247 -10.57 10.35 -19.01
CA GLY A 247 -9.35 9.61 -18.70
C GLY A 247 -9.45 8.69 -17.48
N SER A 248 -10.55 8.76 -16.72
CA SER A 248 -10.77 7.90 -15.55
C SER A 248 -11.09 6.46 -15.91
N PHE A 249 -10.91 5.57 -14.94
CA PHE A 249 -11.45 4.22 -14.96
C PHE A 249 -12.47 4.04 -13.84
N PRO A 250 -13.58 3.31 -14.08
CA PRO A 250 -14.51 2.96 -13.01
C PRO A 250 -13.81 2.07 -11.98
N ARG A 251 -14.06 2.34 -10.69
CA ARG A 251 -13.54 1.52 -9.60
C ARG A 251 -13.98 0.06 -9.72
N LYS A 252 -15.23 -0.20 -10.11
CA LYS A 252 -15.79 -1.56 -10.29
C LYS A 252 -16.67 -1.70 -11.52
N PHE A 253 -16.60 -2.85 -12.19
CA PHE A 253 -17.32 -3.14 -13.44
C PHE A 253 -17.54 -4.65 -13.63
N HIS A 254 -18.48 -5.02 -14.51
CA HIS A 254 -18.71 -6.40 -14.93
C HIS A 254 -17.91 -6.77 -16.19
N ASP A 255 -17.86 -8.07 -16.50
CA ASP A 255 -17.22 -8.63 -17.72
C ASP A 255 -17.69 -7.97 -19.03
N ASP A 256 -18.93 -7.49 -19.07
CA ASP A 256 -19.57 -6.83 -20.21
C ASP A 256 -19.38 -5.30 -20.24
N PHE A 257 -18.45 -4.78 -19.43
CA PHE A 257 -18.16 -3.35 -19.24
C PHE A 257 -19.25 -2.55 -18.51
N THR A 258 -20.31 -3.18 -18.00
CA THR A 258 -21.31 -2.49 -17.18
C THR A 258 -20.66 -1.97 -15.89
N VAL A 259 -20.76 -0.66 -15.65
CA VAL A 259 -20.19 0.01 -14.48
C VAL A 259 -21.01 -0.32 -13.22
N VAL A 260 -20.32 -0.75 -12.16
CA VAL A 260 -20.90 -1.01 -10.83
C VAL A 260 -20.59 0.15 -9.89
N ASP A 261 -19.35 0.65 -9.93
CA ASP A 261 -18.89 1.83 -9.18
C ASP A 261 -18.06 2.70 -10.13
N GLY A 262 -18.61 3.86 -10.48
CA GLY A 262 -18.00 4.81 -11.41
C GLY A 262 -17.00 5.77 -10.78
N SER A 263 -16.68 5.64 -9.48
CA SER A 263 -15.67 6.49 -8.86
C SER A 263 -14.30 6.29 -9.51
N GLY A 264 -13.60 7.39 -9.80
CA GLY A 264 -12.31 7.36 -10.50
C GLY A 264 -11.10 7.22 -9.59
N GLY A 265 -11.29 7.04 -8.27
CA GLY A 265 -10.21 7.03 -7.27
C GLY A 265 -9.14 5.95 -7.49
N SER A 266 -9.50 4.84 -8.14
CA SER A 266 -8.58 3.74 -8.49
C SER A 266 -7.96 3.85 -9.89
N THR A 267 -8.23 4.93 -10.63
CA THR A 267 -7.59 5.23 -11.93
C THR A 267 -6.07 5.12 -11.95
N PRO A 268 -5.29 5.57 -10.93
CA PRO A 268 -3.83 5.56 -11.05
C PRO A 268 -3.24 4.14 -11.10
N SER A 269 -3.97 3.13 -10.63
CA SER A 269 -3.54 1.72 -10.71
C SER A 269 -3.38 1.25 -12.17
N ALA A 270 -4.22 1.75 -13.10
CA ALA A 270 -4.18 1.37 -14.51
C ALA A 270 -3.03 2.02 -15.29
N THR A 271 -2.47 3.13 -14.80
CA THR A 271 -1.38 3.85 -15.49
C THR A 271 -0.15 2.95 -15.67
N LEU A 272 0.25 2.24 -14.61
CA LEU A 272 1.45 1.39 -14.59
C LEU A 272 1.40 0.29 -15.67
N PRO A 273 0.40 -0.60 -15.69
CA PRO A 273 0.32 -1.66 -16.71
C PRO A 273 0.16 -1.11 -18.13
N LEU A 274 -0.48 0.05 -18.32
CA LEU A 274 -0.54 0.71 -19.64
C LEU A 274 0.85 1.20 -20.10
N VAL A 275 1.64 1.81 -19.21
CA VAL A 275 3.02 2.21 -19.52
C VAL A 275 3.92 1.00 -19.78
N MET A 276 3.82 -0.04 -18.95
CA MET A 276 4.55 -1.29 -19.14
C MET A 276 4.16 -1.96 -20.46
N GLY A 277 2.87 -2.02 -20.78
CA GLY A 277 2.34 -2.53 -22.04
C GLY A 277 2.84 -1.76 -23.26
N TYR A 278 2.88 -0.42 -23.19
CA TYR A 278 3.52 0.40 -24.22
C TYR A 278 4.99 0.03 -24.41
N LYS A 279 5.76 -0.08 -23.30
CA LYS A 279 7.18 -0.42 -23.37
C LYS A 279 7.41 -1.83 -23.90
N TYR A 280 6.56 -2.79 -23.55
CA TYR A 280 6.67 -4.19 -23.96
C TYR A 280 6.24 -4.38 -25.43
N PHE A 281 4.99 -4.03 -25.76
CA PHE A 281 4.40 -4.29 -27.08
C PHE A 281 4.68 -3.21 -28.13
N LYS A 282 5.25 -2.07 -27.74
CA LYS A 282 5.49 -0.89 -28.60
C LYS A 282 4.21 -0.28 -29.20
N ASP A 283 3.05 -0.58 -28.61
CA ASP A 283 1.77 -0.04 -29.04
C ASP A 283 1.52 1.33 -28.39
N LYS A 284 1.50 2.38 -29.22
CA LYS A 284 1.33 3.77 -28.77
C LYS A 284 -0.06 4.05 -28.18
N ARG A 285 -1.06 3.22 -28.46
CA ARG A 285 -2.42 3.37 -27.90
C ARG A 285 -2.40 3.26 -26.38
N TYR A 286 -1.58 2.35 -25.83
CA TYR A 286 -1.43 2.18 -24.38
C TYR A 286 -0.78 3.40 -23.73
N LEU A 287 0.23 4.01 -24.37
CA LEU A 287 0.83 5.25 -23.87
C LEU A 287 -0.18 6.41 -23.89
N ALA A 288 -0.98 6.54 -24.94
CA ALA A 288 -2.01 7.58 -25.02
C ALA A 288 -3.04 7.43 -23.89
N SER A 289 -3.52 6.20 -23.66
CA SER A 289 -4.44 5.90 -22.54
C SER A 289 -3.81 6.18 -21.18
N ALA A 290 -2.53 5.81 -20.97
CA ALA A 290 -1.80 6.14 -19.75
C ALA A 290 -1.68 7.66 -19.52
N LYS A 291 -1.46 8.46 -20.57
CA LYS A 291 -1.44 9.94 -20.44
C LYS A 291 -2.79 10.48 -20.00
N HIS A 292 -3.88 10.00 -20.58
CA HIS A 292 -5.24 10.39 -20.17
C HIS A 292 -5.51 10.05 -18.70
N THR A 293 -4.97 8.93 -18.18
CA THR A 293 -5.10 8.65 -16.74
C THR A 293 -4.47 9.75 -15.90
N VAL A 294 -3.25 10.21 -16.23
CA VAL A 294 -2.57 11.25 -15.43
C VAL A 294 -3.17 12.63 -15.64
N GLU A 295 -3.75 12.93 -16.80
CA GLU A 295 -4.56 14.14 -17.00
C GLU A 295 -5.76 14.17 -16.04
N TYR A 296 -6.45 13.03 -15.86
CA TYR A 296 -7.49 12.89 -14.84
C TYR A 296 -6.94 13.09 -13.41
N LEU A 297 -5.83 12.41 -13.07
CA LEU A 297 -5.23 12.50 -11.73
C LEU A 297 -4.79 13.93 -11.40
N GLU A 298 -4.19 14.64 -12.35
CA GLU A 298 -3.78 16.02 -12.18
C GLU A 298 -4.98 16.92 -11.83
N LYS A 299 -6.08 16.77 -12.56
CA LYS A 299 -7.28 17.58 -12.39
C LYS A 299 -8.09 17.22 -11.15
N GLU A 300 -8.23 15.95 -10.83
CA GLU A 300 -9.20 15.49 -9.82
C GLU A 300 -8.55 15.14 -8.48
N LEU A 301 -7.32 14.59 -8.47
CA LEU A 301 -6.65 14.16 -7.24
C LEU A 301 -5.56 15.17 -6.82
N ILE A 302 -4.58 15.42 -7.69
CA ILE A 302 -3.34 16.13 -7.32
C ILE A 302 -3.58 17.63 -7.14
N SER A 303 -4.28 18.30 -8.05
CA SER A 303 -4.53 19.74 -7.94
C SER A 303 -5.49 20.09 -6.81
N LYS A 304 -6.50 19.25 -6.57
CA LYS A 304 -7.46 19.41 -5.46
C LYS A 304 -6.91 18.91 -4.13
N SER A 305 -5.83 18.14 -4.16
CA SER A 305 -5.28 17.42 -3.00
C SER A 305 -6.30 16.47 -2.35
N ASP A 306 -7.14 15.84 -3.17
CA ASP A 306 -8.24 14.96 -2.79
C ASP A 306 -7.92 13.52 -3.19
N TYR A 307 -7.02 12.89 -2.45
CA TYR A 307 -6.53 11.54 -2.73
C TYR A 307 -7.45 10.49 -2.10
N PHE A 308 -8.48 10.11 -2.85
CA PHE A 308 -9.61 9.35 -2.34
C PHE A 308 -9.74 7.93 -2.95
N SER A 309 -10.00 6.94 -2.09
CA SER A 309 -10.61 5.64 -2.45
C SER A 309 -9.82 4.77 -3.44
N SER A 310 -8.51 4.68 -3.22
CA SER A 310 -7.68 3.63 -3.82
C SER A 310 -7.63 2.37 -2.96
N THR A 311 -7.78 2.49 -1.64
CA THR A 311 -7.91 1.34 -0.74
C THR A 311 -9.27 0.66 -0.97
N LEU A 312 -9.32 -0.63 -1.31
CA LEU A 312 -10.53 -1.27 -1.85
C LEU A 312 -11.68 -1.46 -0.86
N ASP A 313 -11.38 -1.53 0.42
CA ASP A 313 -12.32 -1.69 1.54
C ASP A 313 -12.61 -0.36 2.28
N ALA A 314 -11.94 0.73 1.90
CA ALA A 314 -12.19 2.07 2.42
C ALA A 314 -12.91 2.96 1.38
N ASN A 315 -13.67 3.94 1.85
CA ASN A 315 -14.27 4.96 1.00
C ASN A 315 -14.01 6.35 1.56
N CYS A 316 -12.72 6.66 1.71
CA CYS A 316 -12.21 7.90 2.28
C CYS A 316 -10.88 8.28 1.63
N GLU A 317 -10.30 9.39 2.08
CA GLU A 317 -8.92 9.76 1.79
C GLU A 317 -7.97 8.69 2.37
N ASP A 318 -7.01 8.28 1.55
CA ASP A 318 -6.09 7.20 1.91
C ASP A 318 -4.69 7.41 1.35
N LYS A 319 -3.71 6.85 2.07
CA LYS A 319 -2.29 6.87 1.69
C LYS A 319 -2.09 6.25 0.31
N GLU A 320 -2.76 5.14 0.01
CA GLU A 320 -2.53 4.39 -1.23
C GLU A 320 -2.91 5.19 -2.48
N ALA A 321 -3.94 6.03 -2.41
CA ALA A 321 -4.34 6.91 -3.52
C ALA A 321 -3.21 7.88 -3.88
N SER A 322 -2.54 8.44 -2.89
CA SER A 322 -1.38 9.31 -3.11
C SER A 322 -0.13 8.55 -3.56
N LEU A 323 0.11 7.34 -3.04
CA LEU A 323 1.20 6.45 -3.50
C LEU A 323 1.01 6.07 -4.97
N TYR A 324 -0.18 5.63 -5.35
CA TYR A 324 -0.49 5.27 -6.73
C TYR A 324 -0.43 6.49 -7.66
N ALA A 325 -0.93 7.66 -7.24
CA ALA A 325 -0.84 8.88 -8.05
C ALA A 325 0.63 9.30 -8.29
N SER A 326 1.47 9.26 -7.25
CA SER A 326 2.90 9.56 -7.37
C SER A 326 3.61 8.56 -8.29
N THR A 327 3.31 7.27 -8.13
CA THR A 327 3.90 6.19 -8.93
C THR A 327 3.45 6.25 -10.39
N ALA A 328 2.17 6.53 -10.65
CA ALA A 328 1.62 6.71 -12.00
C ALA A 328 2.32 7.84 -12.76
N ALA A 329 2.46 9.01 -12.12
CA ALA A 329 3.18 10.14 -12.70
C ALA A 329 4.68 9.82 -12.90
N TYR A 330 5.32 9.12 -11.96
CA TYR A 330 6.69 8.65 -12.10
C TYR A 330 6.89 7.75 -13.32
N TYR A 331 6.02 6.76 -13.53
CA TYR A 331 6.10 5.85 -14.69
C TYR A 331 5.96 6.60 -16.02
N LEU A 332 5.08 7.60 -16.10
CA LEU A 332 5.00 8.47 -17.28
C LEU A 332 6.26 9.33 -17.45
N ALA A 333 6.82 9.89 -16.37
CA ALA A 333 8.07 10.64 -16.44
C ALA A 333 9.22 9.78 -16.99
N LEU A 334 9.30 8.50 -16.61
CA LEU A 334 10.26 7.55 -17.19
C LEU A 334 9.96 7.21 -18.66
N ALA A 335 8.69 7.24 -19.06
CA ALA A 335 8.28 6.90 -20.42
C ALA A 335 8.47 8.04 -21.43
N THR A 336 8.52 9.29 -20.97
CA THR A 336 8.54 10.51 -21.80
C THR A 336 9.87 11.28 -21.69
N LYS A 337 9.97 12.44 -22.35
CA LYS A 337 11.20 13.26 -22.42
C LYS A 337 10.86 14.76 -22.42
N GLY A 338 11.87 15.60 -22.16
CA GLY A 338 11.74 17.06 -22.26
C GLY A 338 10.72 17.65 -21.30
N ALA A 339 9.95 18.63 -21.76
CA ALA A 339 8.93 19.32 -20.95
C ALA A 339 7.85 18.37 -20.41
N GLU A 340 7.47 17.35 -21.18
CA GLU A 340 6.48 16.36 -20.75
C GLU A 340 7.00 15.52 -19.58
N ARG A 341 8.28 15.11 -19.61
CA ARG A 341 8.91 14.43 -18.47
C ARG A 341 8.97 15.32 -17.24
N ALA A 342 9.35 16.59 -17.41
CA ALA A 342 9.43 17.55 -16.31
C ALA A 342 8.07 17.80 -15.66
N HIS A 343 7.00 17.87 -16.46
CA HIS A 343 5.63 17.97 -15.98
C HIS A 343 5.24 16.80 -15.08
N TYR A 344 5.40 15.56 -15.57
CA TYR A 344 5.08 14.37 -14.80
C TYR A 344 5.97 14.20 -13.56
N ALA A 345 7.25 14.60 -13.63
CA ALA A 345 8.12 14.64 -12.47
C ALA A 345 7.58 15.59 -11.38
N GLY A 346 7.05 16.75 -11.78
CA GLY A 346 6.44 17.73 -10.87
C GLY A 346 5.18 17.19 -10.19
N LEU A 347 4.32 16.51 -10.95
CA LEU A 347 3.13 15.83 -10.41
C LEU A 347 3.52 14.70 -9.44
N ALA A 348 4.51 13.88 -9.80
CA ALA A 348 5.02 12.82 -8.95
C ALA A 348 5.54 13.39 -7.61
N ARG A 349 6.28 14.50 -7.66
CA ARG A 349 6.77 15.22 -6.47
C ARG A 349 5.63 15.72 -5.59
N LYS A 350 4.63 16.38 -6.18
CA LYS A 350 3.48 16.93 -5.45
C LYS A 350 2.70 15.83 -4.72
N ALA A 351 2.42 14.72 -5.41
CA ALA A 351 1.77 13.55 -4.82
C ALA A 351 2.65 12.84 -3.78
N ALA A 352 3.98 12.83 -3.96
CA ALA A 352 4.90 12.22 -2.99
C ALA A 352 4.88 12.91 -1.62
N TYR A 353 4.82 14.25 -1.57
CA TYR A 353 4.69 14.95 -0.29
C TYR A 353 3.38 14.61 0.42
N PHE A 354 2.28 14.51 -0.33
CA PHE A 354 1.01 14.07 0.26
C PHE A 354 1.12 12.65 0.82
N ALA A 355 1.69 11.71 0.06
CA ALA A 355 1.92 10.36 0.53
C ALA A 355 2.80 10.31 1.78
N LEU A 356 3.87 11.10 1.81
CA LEU A 356 4.77 11.23 2.95
C LEU A 356 4.10 11.81 4.20
N SER A 357 3.04 12.60 4.06
CA SER A 357 2.28 13.11 5.21
C SER A 357 1.60 12.00 6.03
N TRP A 358 1.38 10.82 5.44
CA TRP A 358 0.85 9.63 6.12
C TRP A 358 1.91 8.85 6.91
N TYR A 359 3.20 9.17 6.73
CA TYR A 359 4.30 8.48 7.39
C TYR A 359 4.77 9.23 8.62
N TYR A 360 4.94 8.51 9.72
CA TYR A 360 5.44 9.08 10.96
C TYR A 360 6.89 9.55 10.80
N THR A 361 7.18 10.77 11.22
CA THR A 361 8.56 11.28 11.37
C THR A 361 9.10 11.10 12.79
N TRP A 362 8.28 10.58 13.70
CA TRP A 362 8.61 10.33 15.11
C TRP A 362 8.12 8.94 15.56
N ASP A 363 8.56 8.51 16.75
CA ASP A 363 8.12 7.25 17.36
C ASP A 363 6.94 7.46 18.31
N VAL A 364 5.83 6.76 18.06
CA VAL A 364 4.65 6.73 18.92
C VAL A 364 5.00 5.95 20.19
N PRO A 365 4.71 6.49 21.38
CA PRO A 365 4.97 5.77 22.63
C PRO A 365 3.94 4.66 22.85
N PHE A 366 4.45 3.49 23.27
CA PHE A 366 3.69 2.33 23.73
C PHE A 366 3.96 2.07 25.22
N ALA A 367 2.96 1.59 25.94
CA ALA A 367 3.09 1.27 27.36
C ALA A 367 3.78 -0.10 27.54
N PRO A 368 4.57 -0.31 28.61
CA PRO A 368 5.07 -1.64 28.97
C PRO A 368 3.93 -2.65 29.14
N GLY A 369 4.11 -3.88 28.64
CA GLY A 369 3.09 -4.93 28.59
C GLY A 369 2.20 -4.89 27.35
N GLN A 370 2.28 -3.82 26.54
CA GLN A 370 1.78 -3.85 25.17
C GLN A 370 2.79 -4.57 24.29
N MET A 371 2.35 -5.44 23.38
CA MET A 371 3.25 -6.20 22.51
C MET A 371 4.23 -5.29 21.76
N LEU A 372 3.73 -4.20 21.16
CA LEU A 372 4.60 -3.24 20.45
C LEU A 372 5.51 -2.43 21.39
N GLY A 373 5.13 -2.28 22.66
CA GLY A 373 5.95 -1.66 23.71
C GLY A 373 7.08 -2.57 24.16
N ASP A 374 6.78 -3.85 24.37
CA ASP A 374 7.76 -4.87 24.77
C ASP A 374 8.73 -5.21 23.61
N LEU A 375 8.29 -5.05 22.36
CA LEU A 375 9.14 -5.10 21.16
C LEU A 375 9.92 -3.80 20.90
N GLU A 376 9.68 -2.74 21.68
CA GLU A 376 10.27 -1.40 21.52
C GLU A 376 10.12 -0.80 20.11
N LEU A 377 9.02 -1.11 19.41
CA LEU A 377 8.79 -0.72 18.01
C LEU A 377 9.01 0.78 17.79
N LYS A 378 9.81 1.12 16.77
CA LYS A 378 9.98 2.49 16.28
C LYS A 378 9.01 2.74 15.12
N THR A 379 8.00 3.59 15.33
CA THR A 379 6.98 3.86 14.31
C THR A 379 7.43 4.86 13.26
N ARG A 380 8.53 5.60 13.46
CA ARG A 380 9.04 6.50 12.41
C ARG A 380 9.28 5.72 11.11
N GLY A 381 8.86 6.27 9.97
CA GLY A 381 8.92 5.58 8.68
C GLY A 381 7.81 4.53 8.44
N TRP A 382 6.92 4.28 9.40
CA TRP A 382 5.70 3.52 9.13
C TRP A 382 4.57 4.46 8.66
N GLY A 383 3.77 4.01 7.69
CA GLY A 383 2.67 4.78 7.10
C GLY A 383 1.32 4.32 7.66
N ASN A 384 0.44 5.27 7.97
CA ASN A 384 -0.97 4.97 8.27
C ASN A 384 -1.74 4.75 6.96
N VAL A 385 -2.79 3.92 6.98
CA VAL A 385 -3.49 3.49 5.75
C VAL A 385 -4.51 4.52 5.29
N SER A 386 -5.52 4.81 6.12
CA SER A 386 -6.59 5.73 5.76
C SER A 386 -7.30 6.31 6.98
N VAL A 387 -8.22 7.25 6.76
CA VAL A 387 -9.07 7.79 7.82
C VAL A 387 -10.00 6.71 8.40
N GLU A 388 -10.46 5.77 7.59
CA GLU A 388 -11.34 4.67 8.00
C GLU A 388 -10.60 3.43 8.51
N ASN A 389 -9.33 3.27 8.13
CA ASN A 389 -8.46 2.16 8.53
C ASN A 389 -7.22 2.69 9.24
N ASN A 390 -7.33 2.98 10.54
CA ASN A 390 -6.27 3.61 11.30
C ASN A 390 -5.31 2.58 11.93
N HIS A 391 -4.38 2.09 11.12
CA HIS A 391 -3.27 1.22 11.51
C HIS A 391 -2.05 1.51 10.66
N ILE A 392 -0.86 1.12 11.12
CA ILE A 392 0.33 1.14 10.26
C ILE A 392 0.52 -0.19 9.55
N ASP A 393 1.09 -0.14 8.36
CA ASP A 393 1.28 -1.28 7.47
C ASP A 393 2.63 -1.21 6.71
N VAL A 394 2.88 -2.20 5.85
CA VAL A 394 4.08 -2.30 4.99
C VAL A 394 3.83 -1.93 3.53
N PHE A 395 2.64 -1.40 3.21
CA PHE A 395 2.29 -1.06 1.84
C PHE A 395 3.05 0.20 1.38
N ILE A 396 4.15 -0.02 0.65
CA ILE A 396 4.99 1.04 0.07
C ILE A 396 5.37 0.81 -1.40
N PHE A 397 5.56 -0.46 -1.81
CA PHE A 397 5.94 -0.85 -3.18
C PHE A 397 7.06 0.00 -3.80
N ASP A 398 6.89 0.40 -5.05
CA ASP A 398 7.84 1.18 -5.84
C ASP A 398 8.06 2.61 -5.28
N PHE A 399 7.32 3.03 -4.25
CA PHE A 399 7.41 4.39 -3.74
C PHE A 399 8.79 4.72 -3.16
N ALA A 400 9.48 3.74 -2.56
CA ALA A 400 10.85 3.95 -2.11
C ALA A 400 11.79 4.32 -3.28
N ASP A 401 11.59 3.72 -4.45
CA ASP A 401 12.32 4.04 -5.67
C ASP A 401 11.87 5.37 -6.28
N VAL A 402 10.59 5.70 -6.21
CA VAL A 402 10.05 7.03 -6.59
C VAL A 402 10.74 8.13 -5.78
N LEU A 403 10.82 7.98 -4.45
CA LEU A 403 11.49 8.92 -3.56
C LEU A 403 12.98 9.05 -3.90
N ASN A 404 13.68 7.94 -4.11
CA ASN A 404 15.09 7.94 -4.49
C ASN A 404 15.34 8.60 -5.86
N TRP A 405 14.42 8.43 -6.80
CA TRP A 405 14.48 9.09 -8.11
C TRP A 405 14.20 10.59 -7.99
N LEU A 406 13.15 10.98 -7.27
CA LEU A 406 12.81 12.39 -7.01
C LEU A 406 13.94 13.12 -6.28
N ALA A 407 14.61 12.46 -5.32
CA ALA A 407 15.77 13.01 -4.63
C ALA A 407 16.87 13.43 -5.60
N LYS A 408 17.13 12.60 -6.63
CA LYS A 408 18.11 12.91 -7.68
C LYS A 408 17.60 13.98 -8.64
N GLU A 409 16.34 13.89 -9.04
CA GLU A 409 15.73 14.79 -10.02
C GLU A 409 15.65 16.24 -9.51
N TYR A 410 15.36 16.42 -8.21
CA TYR A 410 15.15 17.73 -7.58
C TYR A 410 16.24 18.13 -6.60
N ASN A 411 17.30 17.32 -6.45
CA ASN A 411 18.33 17.51 -5.42
C ASN A 411 17.74 17.61 -4.00
N GLU A 412 16.69 16.83 -3.73
CA GLU A 412 15.97 16.83 -2.45
C GLU A 412 16.37 15.61 -1.61
N LYS A 413 17.41 15.77 -0.79
CA LYS A 413 18.01 14.66 -0.02
C LYS A 413 17.04 14.04 0.99
N ARG A 414 16.06 14.80 1.51
CA ARG A 414 15.09 14.28 2.49
C ARG A 414 14.34 13.07 1.95
N PHE A 415 14.03 13.04 0.66
CA PHE A 415 13.34 11.90 0.05
C PHE A 415 14.17 10.62 0.10
N SER A 416 15.44 10.65 -0.32
CA SER A 416 16.30 9.47 -0.26
C SER A 416 16.60 9.06 1.19
N ASP A 417 16.79 10.02 2.09
CA ASP A 417 17.07 9.74 3.49
C ASP A 417 15.85 9.10 4.17
N PHE A 418 14.65 9.64 3.94
CA PHE A 418 13.43 9.10 4.51
C PHE A 418 13.04 7.76 3.89
N SER A 419 13.34 7.52 2.60
CA SER A 419 13.23 6.19 1.98
C SER A 419 14.03 5.13 2.76
N GLN A 420 15.22 5.47 3.28
CA GLN A 420 16.00 4.59 4.14
C GLN A 420 15.37 4.39 5.53
N VAL A 421 14.79 5.45 6.11
CA VAL A 421 14.03 5.34 7.37
C VAL A 421 12.88 4.36 7.19
N ILE A 422 12.05 4.53 6.16
CA ILE A 422 10.92 3.63 5.90
C ILE A 422 11.41 2.19 5.70
N SER A 423 12.40 1.99 4.81
CA SER A 423 12.89 0.65 4.47
C SER A 423 13.46 -0.10 5.67
N THR A 424 14.15 0.58 6.58
CA THR A 424 14.68 -0.05 7.80
C THR A 424 13.58 -0.27 8.84
N SER A 425 12.64 0.66 8.99
CA SER A 425 11.55 0.53 9.95
C SER A 425 10.63 -0.65 9.65
N MET A 426 10.31 -0.91 8.38
CA MET A 426 9.48 -2.03 7.93
C MET A 426 10.15 -3.41 8.06
N ARG A 427 11.35 -3.51 8.64
CA ARG A 427 12.02 -4.80 8.90
C ARG A 427 11.98 -5.22 10.36
N GLN A 428 11.46 -4.35 11.24
CA GLN A 428 11.45 -4.58 12.70
C GLN A 428 10.57 -5.77 13.11
N LEU A 429 9.48 -6.03 12.38
CA LEU A 429 8.52 -7.09 12.71
C LEU A 429 8.76 -8.37 11.89
N LEU A 430 9.96 -8.56 11.33
CA LEU A 430 10.31 -9.77 10.61
C LEU A 430 10.17 -11.01 11.53
N PRO A 431 9.27 -11.96 11.24
CA PRO A 431 9.01 -13.07 12.14
C PRO A 431 9.97 -14.22 11.87
N TYR A 432 10.94 -14.42 12.76
CA TYR A 432 11.87 -15.54 12.76
C TYR A 432 11.84 -16.30 14.10
N GLU A 433 12.48 -17.46 14.16
CA GLU A 433 12.53 -18.25 15.39
C GLU A 433 13.17 -17.45 16.54
N GLY A 434 12.48 -17.36 17.68
CA GLY A 434 12.90 -16.52 18.81
C GLY A 434 12.46 -15.05 18.73
N HIS A 435 11.93 -14.58 17.59
CA HIS A 435 11.41 -13.22 17.41
C HIS A 435 10.22 -13.24 16.45
N ARG A 436 9.15 -13.94 16.84
CA ARG A 436 7.95 -14.04 16.00
C ARG A 436 6.99 -12.86 16.13
N CYS A 437 7.24 -11.94 17.06
CA CYS A 437 6.45 -10.72 17.24
C CYS A 437 4.94 -10.94 17.46
N GLY A 438 4.50 -12.10 17.97
CA GLY A 438 3.09 -12.43 18.10
C GLY A 438 2.47 -13.14 16.88
N ILE A 439 3.27 -13.48 15.88
CA ILE A 439 2.88 -14.28 14.71
C ILE A 439 3.13 -15.78 14.97
N ALA A 440 2.23 -16.65 14.52
CA ALA A 440 2.36 -18.09 14.75
C ALA A 440 3.55 -18.73 14.01
N LYS A 441 3.83 -18.29 12.77
CA LYS A 441 4.76 -18.92 11.84
C LYS A 441 5.85 -17.98 11.33
N THR A 442 7.01 -18.55 11.01
CA THR A 442 8.15 -17.84 10.40
C THR A 442 7.81 -17.39 8.97
N GLY A 443 8.25 -16.18 8.60
CA GLY A 443 8.07 -15.60 7.26
C GLY A 443 6.74 -14.88 7.02
N TYR A 444 5.75 -14.99 7.91
CA TYR A 444 4.43 -14.35 7.76
C TYR A 444 4.42 -12.91 8.30
N TYR A 445 4.76 -11.94 7.44
CA TYR A 445 4.80 -10.53 7.85
C TYR A 445 3.39 -9.95 8.04
N PRO A 446 3.07 -9.24 9.14
CA PRO A 446 1.74 -8.68 9.38
C PRO A 446 1.43 -7.50 8.47
N GLU A 447 0.18 -7.44 7.99
CA GLU A 447 -0.37 -6.26 7.32
C GLU A 447 -0.81 -5.20 8.35
N VAL A 448 -1.67 -5.59 9.31
CA VAL A 448 -2.31 -4.67 10.26
C VAL A 448 -1.56 -4.61 11.58
N VAL A 449 -1.01 -3.45 11.92
CA VAL A 449 -0.34 -3.20 13.21
C VAL A 449 -1.00 -2.01 13.93
N GLN A 450 -1.68 -2.26 15.06
CA GLN A 450 -2.45 -1.23 15.75
C GLN A 450 -1.55 -0.31 16.57
N HIS A 451 -1.38 0.94 16.13
CA HIS A 451 -0.54 1.94 16.81
C HIS A 451 -1.34 3.05 17.52
N THR A 452 -2.65 3.13 17.29
CA THR A 452 -3.58 4.10 17.92
C THR A 452 -4.65 3.39 18.75
N ASN A 453 -5.48 4.16 19.45
CA ASN A 453 -6.64 3.64 20.18
C ASN A 453 -7.79 3.21 19.24
N TRP A 454 -7.58 3.24 17.93
CA TRP A 454 -8.53 2.71 16.97
C TRP A 454 -8.68 1.20 17.17
N ASP A 455 -9.90 0.79 17.47
CA ASP A 455 -10.29 -0.53 17.89
C ASP A 455 -11.10 -1.24 16.79
N TYR A 456 -10.49 -2.21 16.12
CA TYR A 456 -11.19 -3.12 15.21
C TYR A 456 -12.16 -4.09 15.93
N GLY A 457 -12.47 -3.86 17.22
CA GLY A 457 -13.24 -4.72 18.11
C GLY A 457 -12.39 -5.82 18.77
N LYS A 458 -11.11 -5.52 19.01
CA LYS A 458 -10.02 -6.44 19.33
C LYS A 458 -9.06 -5.82 20.36
N ASN A 459 -7.85 -6.39 20.50
CA ASN A 459 -6.83 -6.06 21.52
C ASN A 459 -6.44 -4.57 21.65
N GLY A 460 -6.80 -3.71 20.69
CA GLY A 460 -6.61 -2.26 20.74
C GLY A 460 -5.15 -1.83 20.49
N LYS A 461 -4.79 -0.60 20.89
CA LYS A 461 -3.45 -0.04 20.69
C LYS A 461 -2.35 -0.98 21.20
N GLY A 462 -1.33 -1.22 20.37
CA GLY A 462 -0.12 -1.91 20.77
C GLY A 462 -0.11 -3.41 20.49
N TYR A 463 -1.07 -3.92 19.69
CA TYR A 463 -1.25 -5.33 19.37
C TYR A 463 -1.64 -5.52 17.89
N TYR A 464 -1.76 -6.78 17.46
CA TYR A 464 -2.48 -7.16 16.24
C TYR A 464 -3.97 -7.40 16.54
N ASN A 465 -4.79 -7.38 15.49
CA ASN A 465 -6.23 -7.65 15.58
C ASN A 465 -6.54 -9.02 16.22
N ASP A 466 -5.89 -10.10 15.78
CA ASP A 466 -6.22 -11.47 16.20
C ASP A 466 -4.97 -12.26 16.61
N ILE A 467 -4.41 -11.96 17.80
CA ILE A 467 -3.29 -12.70 18.41
C ILE A 467 -3.74 -14.06 18.95
#